data_AF-A0A848WQH1-F1
#
_entry.id   AF-A0A848WQH1-F1
#
_cell.length_a   1.000
_cell.length_b   1.000
_cell.length_c   1.000
_cell.angle_alpha   90.00
_cell.angle_beta   90.00
_cell.angle_gamma   90.00
#
_symmetry.space_group_name_H-M   'P 1'
#
loop_
_entity.id
_entity.type
_entity.pdbx_description
1 polymer ?
#
loop_
_entity_poly.entity_id
_entity_poly.type
_entity_poly.pdbx_seq_one_letter_code
_entity_poly.pdbx_strand_id
1 'polypeptide(L)'
;MNPDYPNEAGRYRTFRSAVFQAGVVGEKEGFSPAYTEMEIQARWFGGEFGRTFETTDGEPVEIVQFGHWNHSAGPDFTEAAVKIGGEVLTGAIEIDLEAASWESHGHSGSPDFEAVVLHVFLHSPESGQRFFTRTVNHKSVPQVQIDPQLLSGVGPAP
;
A
#
# COMPACT_ATOMS: atom_id res chain seq x y z
N MET A 1 24.29 24.84 3.35
CA MET A 1 23.11 25.13 4.20
C MET A 1 22.29 23.87 4.26
N ASN A 2 22.14 23.30 5.45
CA ASN A 2 21.17 22.24 5.73
C ASN A 2 19.78 22.89 5.87
N PRO A 3 18.69 22.14 5.67
CA PRO A 3 17.98 21.81 6.89
C PRO A 3 17.78 20.30 7.04
N ASP A 4 18.07 19.87 8.26
CA ASP A 4 17.80 18.56 8.80
C ASP A 4 16.37 18.15 8.49
N TYR A 5 16.20 17.15 7.63
CA TYR A 5 14.98 16.37 7.61
C TYR A 5 14.94 15.59 8.93
N PRO A 6 13.95 15.81 9.81
CA PRO A 6 13.83 14.99 11.00
C PRO A 6 13.55 13.55 10.55
N ASN A 7 14.16 12.59 11.26
CA ASN A 7 13.97 11.16 11.03
C ASN A 7 12.53 10.71 11.39
N GLU A 8 11.52 11.12 10.64
CA GLU A 8 10.12 10.77 10.92
C GLU A 8 9.93 9.25 10.95
N ALA A 9 10.66 8.49 10.13
CA ALA A 9 10.75 7.03 10.21
C ALA A 9 11.30 6.53 11.56
N GLY A 10 12.25 7.25 12.16
CA GLY A 10 12.77 6.99 13.50
C GLY A 10 11.76 7.32 14.59
N ARG A 11 11.09 8.47 14.50
CA ARG A 11 10.03 8.88 15.44
C ARG A 11 8.84 7.94 15.39
N TYR A 12 8.43 7.51 14.18
CA TYR A 12 7.40 6.49 13.97
C TYR A 12 7.83 5.14 14.54
N ARG A 13 9.07 4.70 14.30
CA ARG A 13 9.59 3.44 14.87
C ARG A 13 9.61 3.49 16.41
N THR A 14 10.03 4.60 17.00
CA THR A 14 10.01 4.80 18.45
C THR A 14 8.59 4.86 19.00
N PHE A 15 7.69 5.57 18.32
CA PHE A 15 6.27 5.62 18.68
C PHE A 15 5.62 4.24 18.60
N ARG A 16 5.85 3.49 17.52
CA ARG A 16 5.39 2.12 17.32
C ARG A 16 5.91 1.20 18.42
N SER A 17 7.23 1.19 18.66
CA SER A 17 7.82 0.41 19.74
C SER A 17 7.24 0.79 21.11
N ALA A 18 6.99 2.07 21.38
CA ALA A 18 6.39 2.52 22.63
C ALA A 18 4.91 2.10 22.76
N VAL A 19 4.10 2.21 21.71
CA VAL A 19 2.68 1.81 21.70
C VAL A 19 2.54 0.30 21.88
N PHE A 20 3.40 -0.50 21.26
CA PHE A 20 3.38 -1.96 21.40
C PHE A 20 4.09 -2.48 22.66
N GLN A 21 5.09 -1.78 23.21
CA GLN A 21 5.70 -2.14 24.51
C GLN A 21 4.89 -1.65 25.72
N ALA A 22 4.08 -0.60 25.60
CA ALA A 22 3.31 -0.02 26.69
C ALA A 22 2.04 -0.81 27.06
N GLY A 23 1.75 -1.93 26.40
CA GLY A 23 0.86 -2.97 26.93
C GLY A 23 -0.48 -2.48 27.48
N VAL A 24 -1.29 -1.75 26.70
CA VAL A 24 -2.72 -1.55 26.99
C VAL A 24 -3.55 -1.54 25.71
N VAL A 25 -3.79 -2.72 25.15
CA VAL A 25 -5.15 -3.22 24.92
C VAL A 25 -5.07 -4.73 25.15
N GLY A 26 -5.75 -5.22 26.19
CA GLY A 26 -5.79 -6.66 26.44
C GLY A 26 -6.32 -7.39 25.20
N GLU A 27 -5.66 -8.48 24.83
CA GLU A 27 -6.20 -9.47 23.90
C GLU A 27 -7.60 -9.86 24.38
N LYS A 28 -8.63 -9.35 23.71
CA LYS A 28 -9.91 -10.02 23.68
C LYS A 28 -9.86 -10.99 22.52
N GLU A 29 -9.91 -12.27 22.82
CA GLU A 29 -10.26 -13.30 21.84
C GLU A 29 -11.47 -12.81 21.02
N GLY A 30 -11.31 -12.72 19.70
CA GLY A 30 -12.35 -12.31 18.76
C GLY A 30 -12.19 -10.93 18.11
N PHE A 31 -11.14 -10.16 18.40
CA PHE A 31 -10.83 -8.94 17.66
C PHE A 31 -9.78 -9.24 16.58
N SER A 32 -10.20 -9.46 15.33
CA SER A 32 -9.28 -9.20 14.22
C SER A 32 -8.98 -7.70 14.27
N PRO A 33 -7.73 -7.23 14.35
CA PRO A 33 -7.49 -5.79 14.25
C PRO A 33 -7.93 -5.38 12.85
N ALA A 34 -9.06 -4.67 12.76
CA ALA A 34 -9.45 -4.03 11.52
C ALA A 34 -8.38 -2.98 11.22
N TYR A 35 -7.54 -3.23 10.22
CA TYR A 35 -6.51 -2.30 9.80
C TYR A 35 -7.15 -1.07 9.17
N THR A 36 -6.55 0.09 9.37
CA THR A 36 -6.93 1.32 8.66
C THR A 36 -6.03 1.52 7.44
N GLU A 37 -6.49 2.21 6.40
CA GLU A 37 -5.66 2.57 5.22
C GLU A 37 -4.36 3.27 5.66
N MET A 38 -4.48 4.24 6.57
CA MET A 38 -3.33 4.95 7.15
C MET A 38 -2.30 4.00 7.79
N GLU A 39 -2.74 2.93 8.46
CA GLU A 39 -1.81 1.94 9.03
C GLU A 39 -1.10 1.14 7.95
N ILE A 40 -1.82 0.76 6.88
CA ILE A 40 -1.24 0.03 5.75
C ILE A 40 -0.24 0.92 5.01
N GLN A 41 -0.60 2.17 4.73
CA GLN A 41 0.28 3.15 4.13
C GLN A 41 1.55 3.34 4.98
N ALA A 42 1.42 3.43 6.31
CA ALA A 42 2.57 3.54 7.21
C ALA A 42 3.50 2.32 7.13
N ARG A 43 2.95 1.10 7.10
CA ARG A 43 3.72 -0.15 6.96
C ARG A 43 4.36 -0.27 5.57
N TRP A 44 3.67 0.18 4.52
CA TRP A 44 4.20 0.28 3.17
C TRP A 44 5.39 1.25 3.11
N PHE A 45 5.24 2.45 3.67
CA PHE A 45 6.33 3.43 3.79
C PHE A 45 7.51 2.89 4.62
N GLY A 46 7.23 2.10 5.67
CA GLY A 46 8.23 1.40 6.45
C GLY A 46 8.94 0.26 5.72
N GLY A 47 8.47 -0.15 4.54
CA GLY A 47 8.99 -1.25 3.74
C GLY A 47 8.68 -2.63 4.31
N GLU A 48 7.67 -2.75 5.18
CA GLU A 48 7.39 -3.96 5.95
C GLU A 48 6.88 -5.12 5.08
N PHE A 49 6.27 -4.82 3.94
CA PHE A 49 5.78 -5.82 2.98
C PHE A 49 6.87 -6.29 2.00
N GLY A 50 8.10 -5.81 2.15
CA GLY A 50 9.17 -6.07 1.19
C GLY A 50 9.00 -5.25 -0.08
N ARG A 51 9.63 -5.70 -1.16
CA ARG A 51 9.73 -4.94 -2.43
C ARG A 51 9.33 -5.77 -3.64
N THR A 52 9.10 -7.06 -3.47
CA THR A 52 8.82 -7.99 -4.57
C THR A 52 7.43 -8.54 -4.37
N PHE A 53 6.62 -8.42 -5.42
CA PHE A 53 5.22 -8.82 -5.43
C PHE A 53 4.91 -9.48 -6.78
N GLU A 54 3.69 -9.98 -6.90
CA GLU A 54 3.12 -10.44 -8.17
C GLU A 54 1.80 -9.71 -8.38
N THR A 55 1.53 -9.27 -9.61
CA THR A 55 0.23 -8.67 -9.93
C THR A 55 -0.86 -9.73 -9.86
N THR A 56 -2.12 -9.31 -9.75
CA THR A 56 -3.28 -10.21 -9.83
C THR A 56 -3.41 -10.95 -11.17
N ASP A 57 -2.67 -10.52 -12.19
CA ASP A 57 -2.56 -11.17 -13.50
C ASP A 57 -1.30 -12.03 -13.66
N GLY A 58 -0.47 -12.17 -12.62
CA GLY A 58 0.70 -13.06 -12.61
C GLY A 58 2.01 -12.41 -13.09
N GLU A 59 2.03 -11.12 -13.34
CA GLU A 59 3.27 -10.41 -13.72
C GLU A 59 4.14 -10.08 -12.49
N PRO A 60 5.47 -10.29 -12.56
CA PRO A 60 6.36 -9.95 -11.45
C PRO A 60 6.46 -8.44 -11.26
N VAL A 61 6.42 -8.00 -10.00
CA VAL A 61 6.54 -6.60 -9.58
C VAL A 61 7.73 -6.43 -8.65
N GLU A 62 8.54 -5.41 -8.90
CA GLU A 62 9.59 -4.94 -8.00
C GLU A 62 9.42 -3.44 -7.75
N ILE A 63 9.22 -3.04 -6.49
CA ILE A 63 9.25 -1.63 -6.11
C ILE A 63 10.70 -1.16 -6.18
N VAL A 64 11.00 -0.26 -7.11
CA VAL A 64 12.34 0.35 -7.28
C VAL A 64 12.46 1.59 -6.38
N GLN A 65 11.38 2.36 -6.26
CA GLN A 65 11.25 3.50 -5.34
C GLN A 65 9.81 3.57 -4.85
N PHE A 66 9.61 3.58 -3.53
CA PHE A 66 8.28 3.67 -2.93
C PHE A 66 7.58 5.00 -3.19
N GLY A 67 8.35 6.06 -3.47
CA GLY A 67 7.85 7.41 -3.68
C GLY A 67 7.80 8.22 -2.39
N HIS A 68 7.14 9.38 -2.46
CA HIS A 68 6.87 10.27 -1.33
C HIS A 68 5.45 10.01 -0.83
N TRP A 69 5.32 9.70 0.47
CA TRP A 69 4.02 9.53 1.11
C TRP A 69 3.27 10.87 1.13
N ASN A 70 2.11 10.91 0.50
CA ASN A 70 1.25 12.07 0.37
C ASN A 70 0.12 11.97 1.41
N HIS A 71 -0.01 12.99 2.26
CA HIS A 71 -1.09 13.08 3.26
C HIS A 71 -2.16 14.11 2.85
N SER A 72 -2.14 14.55 1.58
CA SER A 72 -3.10 15.48 0.99
C SER A 72 -3.97 14.76 -0.04
N ALA A 73 -4.82 15.49 -0.76
CA ALA A 73 -5.59 14.94 -1.87
C ALA A 73 -4.69 14.34 -2.96
N GLY A 74 -5.25 13.40 -3.73
CA GLY A 74 -4.53 12.63 -4.75
C GLY A 74 -4.05 11.28 -4.20
N PRO A 75 -3.14 10.61 -4.93
CA PRO A 75 -2.73 9.27 -4.58
C PRO A 75 -1.84 9.22 -3.35
N ASP A 76 -1.83 8.09 -2.66
CA ASP A 76 -1.12 7.89 -1.39
C ASP A 76 0.40 8.07 -1.50
N PHE A 77 1.00 7.63 -2.61
CA PHE A 77 2.43 7.80 -2.85
C PHE A 77 2.66 8.40 -4.22
N THR A 78 3.44 9.48 -4.26
CA THR A 78 3.82 10.19 -5.49
C THR A 78 5.27 9.90 -5.87
N GLU A 79 5.63 10.09 -7.14
CA GLU A 79 7.02 9.93 -7.62
C GLU A 79 7.64 8.56 -7.28
N ALA A 80 6.83 7.50 -7.36
CA ALA A 80 7.25 6.13 -7.25
C ALA A 80 7.88 5.62 -8.56
N ALA A 81 8.71 4.59 -8.44
CA ALA A 81 9.21 3.81 -9.58
C ALA A 81 8.96 2.33 -9.31
N VAL A 82 8.25 1.67 -10.22
CA VAL A 82 7.81 0.28 -10.09
C VAL A 82 8.21 -0.46 -11.35
N LYS A 83 8.90 -1.60 -11.20
CA LYS A 83 9.24 -2.47 -12.31
C LYS A 83 8.19 -3.59 -12.42
N ILE A 84 7.51 -3.68 -13.56
CA ILE A 84 6.46 -4.68 -13.82
C ILE A 84 6.79 -5.39 -15.13
N GLY A 85 6.82 -6.73 -15.12
CA GLY A 85 7.12 -7.50 -16.34
C GLY A 85 8.49 -7.21 -16.98
N GLY A 86 9.40 -6.55 -16.24
CA GLY A 86 10.71 -6.12 -16.72
C GLY A 86 10.81 -4.65 -17.13
N GLU A 87 9.70 -3.93 -17.27
CA GLU A 87 9.64 -2.50 -17.61
C GLU A 87 9.54 -1.64 -16.34
N VAL A 88 10.28 -0.53 -16.28
CA VAL A 88 10.19 0.43 -15.16
C VAL A 88 9.19 1.52 -15.49
N LEU A 89 8.11 1.59 -14.71
CA LEU A 89 7.10 2.63 -14.76
C LEU A 89 7.37 3.65 -13.64
N THR A 90 7.27 4.93 -13.96
CA THR A 90 7.35 6.04 -12.98
C THR A 90 6.00 6.70 -12.84
N GLY A 91 5.55 6.94 -11.62
CA GLY A 91 4.23 7.52 -11.37
C GLY A 91 3.85 7.52 -9.89
N ALA A 92 2.61 7.17 -9.59
CA ALA A 92 2.07 7.10 -8.24
C ALA A 92 1.65 5.67 -7.85
N ILE A 93 1.50 5.44 -6.55
CA ILE A 93 0.93 4.21 -5.98
C ILE A 93 -0.26 4.60 -5.12
N GLU A 94 -1.35 3.86 -5.26
CA GLU A 94 -2.54 3.99 -4.42
C GLU A 94 -2.71 2.75 -3.54
N ILE A 95 -3.12 2.94 -2.29
CA ILE A 95 -3.30 1.85 -1.32
C ILE A 95 -4.68 1.91 -0.69
N ASP A 96 -5.52 0.94 -1.04
CA ASP A 96 -6.85 0.76 -0.47
C ASP A 96 -6.91 -0.48 0.44
N LEU A 97 -7.92 -0.57 1.32
CA LEU A 97 -8.19 -1.85 2.02
C LEU A 97 -8.82 -2.89 1.08
N GLU A 98 -9.74 -2.45 0.22
CA GLU A 98 -10.51 -3.31 -0.68
C GLU A 98 -10.18 -2.96 -2.13
N ALA A 99 -10.02 -3.96 -3.00
CA ALA A 99 -9.83 -3.72 -4.43
C ALA A 99 -10.96 -2.90 -5.08
N ALA A 100 -12.18 -2.99 -4.53
CA ALA A 100 -13.35 -2.24 -5.00
C ALA A 100 -13.32 -0.74 -4.63
N SER A 101 -12.50 -0.34 -3.66
CA SER A 101 -12.40 1.05 -3.20
C SER A 101 -11.97 1.99 -4.33
N TRP A 102 -11.15 1.52 -5.27
CA TRP A 102 -10.80 2.30 -6.46
C TRP A 102 -12.00 2.92 -7.18
N GLU A 103 -13.05 2.14 -7.42
CA GLU A 103 -14.26 2.62 -8.08
C GLU A 103 -15.17 3.37 -7.10
N SER A 104 -15.28 2.92 -5.85
CA SER A 104 -16.19 3.53 -4.86
C SER A 104 -15.73 4.93 -4.41
N HIS A 105 -14.41 5.17 -4.39
CA HIS A 105 -13.78 6.46 -4.16
C HIS A 105 -13.77 7.35 -5.42
N GLY A 106 -14.10 6.80 -6.59
CA GLY A 106 -14.18 7.54 -7.84
C GLY A 106 -12.81 7.83 -8.48
N HIS A 107 -11.77 7.09 -8.12
CA HIS A 107 -10.42 7.26 -8.68
C HIS A 107 -10.40 7.04 -10.19
N SER A 108 -11.24 6.13 -10.70
CA SER A 108 -11.37 5.86 -12.14
C SER A 108 -11.84 7.06 -12.97
N GLY A 109 -12.55 8.02 -12.36
CA GLY A 109 -13.03 9.24 -13.01
C GLY A 109 -12.20 10.48 -12.69
N SER A 110 -11.18 10.37 -11.83
CA SER A 110 -10.43 11.51 -11.31
C SER A 110 -9.08 11.70 -12.03
N PRO A 111 -8.80 12.88 -12.59
CA PRO A 111 -7.49 13.19 -13.19
C PRO A 111 -6.32 13.11 -12.19
N ASP A 112 -6.57 13.28 -10.89
CA ASP A 112 -5.53 13.24 -9.86
C ASP A 112 -4.88 11.84 -9.75
N PHE A 113 -5.58 10.80 -10.21
CA PHE A 113 -5.13 9.41 -10.16
C PHE A 113 -4.58 8.90 -11.51
N GLU A 114 -4.50 9.77 -12.53
CA GLU A 114 -4.01 9.39 -13.86
C GLU A 114 -2.55 8.91 -13.84
N ALA A 115 -1.75 9.44 -12.93
CA ALA A 115 -0.35 9.06 -12.78
C ALA A 115 -0.15 7.74 -12.03
N VAL A 116 -1.20 7.10 -11.49
CA VAL A 116 -1.07 5.85 -10.76
C VAL A 116 -0.59 4.74 -11.70
N VAL A 117 0.48 4.06 -11.28
CA VAL A 117 1.12 2.95 -12.00
C VAL A 117 0.97 1.62 -11.28
N LEU A 118 0.53 1.63 -10.02
CA LEU A 118 0.26 0.45 -9.22
C LEU A 118 -0.84 0.75 -8.21
N HIS A 119 -1.84 -0.12 -8.14
CA HIS A 119 -2.85 -0.11 -7.08
C HIS A 119 -2.59 -1.30 -6.16
N VAL A 120 -2.48 -1.05 -4.86
CA VAL A 120 -2.21 -2.06 -3.84
C VAL A 120 -3.42 -2.17 -2.93
N PHE A 121 -3.84 -3.38 -2.60
CA PHE A 121 -4.95 -3.61 -1.69
C PHE A 121 -4.75 -4.83 -0.78
N LEU A 122 -5.57 -4.98 0.25
CA LEU A 122 -5.52 -6.13 1.17
C LEU A 122 -6.55 -7.19 0.82
N HIS A 123 -7.77 -6.75 0.55
CA HIS A 123 -8.93 -7.62 0.44
C HIS A 123 -9.49 -7.59 -0.98
N SER A 124 -9.79 -8.80 -1.45
CA SER A 124 -10.53 -9.06 -2.69
C SER A 124 -11.79 -9.87 -2.33
N PRO A 125 -12.85 -9.82 -3.14
CA PRO A 125 -14.05 -10.60 -2.89
C PRO A 125 -13.74 -12.10 -2.90
N GLU A 126 -14.32 -12.83 -1.97
CA GLU A 126 -14.16 -14.29 -1.88
C GLU A 126 -14.67 -15.04 -3.13
N SER A 127 -15.53 -14.40 -3.93
CA SER A 127 -16.13 -14.97 -5.13
C SER A 127 -15.16 -15.18 -6.30
N GLY A 128 -13.88 -14.77 -6.17
CA GLY A 128 -12.90 -14.82 -7.25
C GLY A 128 -13.19 -13.79 -8.36
N GLN A 129 -14.05 -12.81 -8.08
CA GLN A 129 -14.34 -11.72 -9.00
C GLN A 129 -13.10 -10.86 -9.19
N ARG A 130 -12.68 -10.70 -10.45
CA ARG A 130 -11.58 -9.80 -10.82
C ARG A 130 -12.08 -8.36 -10.84
N PHE A 131 -11.33 -7.48 -10.19
CA PHE A 131 -11.49 -6.04 -10.34
C PHE A 131 -10.50 -5.52 -11.37
N PHE A 132 -10.97 -4.63 -12.23
CA PHE A 132 -10.14 -3.96 -13.23
C PHE A 132 -10.01 -2.50 -12.84
N THR A 133 -8.86 -2.14 -12.27
CA THR A 133 -8.50 -0.77 -11.96
C THR A 133 -8.09 -0.05 -13.24
N ARG A 134 -8.68 1.12 -13.49
CA ARG A 134 -8.34 1.96 -14.65
C ARG A 134 -8.35 3.43 -14.28
N THR A 135 -7.58 4.22 -15.02
CA THR A 135 -7.56 5.68 -14.90
C THR A 135 -8.65 6.34 -15.74
N VAL A 136 -8.75 7.67 -15.65
CA VAL A 136 -9.71 8.48 -16.43
C VAL A 136 -9.52 8.34 -17.94
N ASN A 137 -8.29 8.08 -18.40
CA ASN A 137 -7.99 7.79 -19.81
C ASN A 137 -8.14 6.30 -20.18
N HIS A 138 -8.79 5.50 -19.34
CA HIS A 138 -8.98 4.06 -19.53
C HIS A 138 -7.69 3.23 -19.61
N LYS A 139 -6.57 3.78 -19.10
CA LYS A 139 -5.34 3.03 -18.92
C LYS A 139 -5.55 2.02 -17.79
N SER A 140 -5.25 0.74 -18.05
CA SER A 140 -5.25 -0.29 -17.02
C SER A 140 -4.16 -0.02 -16.00
N VAL A 141 -4.49 -0.12 -14.72
CA VAL A 141 -3.55 0.01 -13.61
C VAL A 141 -3.32 -1.39 -13.02
N PRO A 142 -2.08 -1.90 -13.07
CA PRO A 142 -1.73 -3.17 -12.44
C PRO A 142 -2.05 -3.16 -10.95
N GLN A 143 -2.44 -4.32 -10.44
CA GLN A 143 -2.92 -4.49 -9.08
C GLN A 143 -2.08 -5.50 -8.32
N VAL A 144 -1.77 -5.22 -7.06
CA VAL A 144 -1.10 -6.14 -6.13
C VAL A 144 -1.97 -6.32 -4.89
N GLN A 145 -2.19 -7.57 -4.52
CA GLN A 145 -2.79 -7.91 -3.22
C GLN A 145 -1.67 -8.18 -2.21
N ILE A 146 -1.68 -7.46 -1.10
CA ILE A 146 -0.84 -7.79 0.06
C ILE A 146 -1.48 -8.97 0.78
N ASP A 147 -0.68 -10.01 1.04
CA ASP A 147 -1.12 -11.13 1.89
C ASP A 147 -1.41 -10.62 3.31
N PRO A 148 -2.67 -10.69 3.80
CA PRO A 148 -3.01 -10.24 5.14
C PRO A 148 -2.24 -10.95 6.26
N GLN A 149 -1.68 -12.14 6.00
CA GLN A 149 -0.83 -12.84 6.97
C GLN A 149 0.42 -12.04 7.33
N LEU A 150 0.95 -11.23 6.41
CA LEU A 150 2.10 -10.35 6.64
C LEU A 150 1.83 -9.26 7.69
N LEU A 151 0.55 -8.99 8.00
CA LEU A 151 0.16 -7.96 8.95
C LEU A 151 0.23 -8.44 10.42
N SER A 152 0.17 -9.77 10.63
CA SER A 152 0.10 -10.41 11.95
C SER A 152 1.41 -10.39 12.76
N GLY A 153 2.52 -9.91 12.19
CA GLY A 153 3.83 -9.90 12.85
C GLY A 153 4.47 -11.30 12.98
N VAL A 154 3.78 -12.35 12.54
CA VAL A 154 4.34 -13.70 12.39
C VAL A 154 4.94 -13.77 10.99
N GLY A 155 6.26 -13.60 10.90
CA GLY A 155 6.98 -13.85 9.64
C GLY A 155 6.70 -15.28 9.15
N PRO A 156 6.83 -15.56 7.84
CA PRO A 156 6.59 -16.89 7.31
C PRO A 156 7.44 -17.91 8.10
N ALA A 157 6.82 -19.00 8.52
CA ALA A 157 7.51 -20.10 9.18
C ALA A 157 8.66 -20.60 8.28
N PRO A 158 9.84 -20.91 8.85
CA PRO A 158 11.01 -21.36 8.10
C PRO A 158 10.78 -22.67 7.34
#